data_AF-A0A1Q6IQU9-F1
#
_entry.id   AF-A0A1Q6IQU9-F1
#
_cell.length_a   1.000
_cell.length_b   1.000
_cell.length_c   1.000
_cell.angle_alpha   90.00
_cell.angle_beta   90.00
_cell.angle_gamma   90.00
#
_symmetry.space_group_name_H-M   'P 1'
#
loop_
_entity.id
_entity.type
_entity.pdbx_description
1 polymer ?
#
loop_
_entity_poly.entity_id
_entity_poly.type
_entity_poly.pdbx_seq_one_letter_code
_entity_poly.pdbx_strand_id
1 'polypeptide(L)'
;MELYISIIGAIVAIIVSVLGAILANKNTIILQTRKLKEEHYIAYIEALHNYAASDINDKDALKNYVYMRDKLLLIANEKVIIKLLEFEDKGVGKTTDLHNKYLTELLKAIRKDLKLGYKSLPILCLKK
;
A
#
# COMPACT_ATOMS: atom_id res chain seq x y z
N MET A 1 32.62 45.88 9.00
CA MET A 1 31.20 45.51 8.77
C MET A 1 31.06 44.35 7.81
N GLU A 2 31.78 44.33 6.69
CA GLU A 2 31.68 43.25 5.68
C GLU A 2 31.99 41.84 6.20
N LEU A 3 33.01 41.69 7.06
CA LEU A 3 33.37 40.39 7.66
C LEU A 3 32.22 39.81 8.50
N TYR A 4 31.53 40.65 9.27
CA TYR A 4 30.39 40.22 10.09
C TYR A 4 29.20 39.77 9.22
N ILE A 5 28.93 40.50 8.14
CA ILE A 5 27.86 40.15 7.20
C ILE A 5 28.16 38.81 6.51
N SER A 6 29.42 38.60 6.12
CA SER A 6 29.87 37.33 5.51
C SER A 6 29.75 36.14 6.47
N ILE A 7 30.13 36.31 7.74
CA ILE A 7 30.00 35.28 8.78
C ILE A 7 28.53 34.92 9.02
N ILE A 8 27.66 35.92 9.13
CA ILE A 8 26.21 35.70 9.31
C ILE A 8 25.63 34.98 8.08
N GLY A 9 26.00 35.40 6.88
CA GLY A 9 25.58 34.75 5.63
C GLY A 9 26.01 33.28 5.55
N ALA A 10 27.24 32.98 5.96
CA ALA A 10 27.76 31.61 6.00
C ALA A 10 26.99 30.73 7.01
N ILE A 11 26.70 31.25 8.21
CA ILE A 11 25.93 30.53 9.23
C ILE A 11 24.51 30.24 8.74
N VAL A 12 23.84 31.23 8.14
CA VAL A 12 22.49 31.06 7.59
C VAL A 12 22.47 30.02 6.46
N ALA A 13 23.46 30.05 5.56
CA ALA A 13 23.57 29.07 4.48
C ALA A 13 23.74 27.64 5.01
N ILE A 14 24.56 27.45 6.05
CA ILE A 14 24.74 26.15 6.71
C ILE A 14 23.41 25.68 7.32
N ILE A 15 22.69 26.53 8.05
CA ILE A 15 21.41 26.19 8.68
C ILE A 15 20.37 25.79 7.62
N VAL A 16 20.24 26.57 6.55
CA VAL A 16 19.29 26.30 5.46
C VAL A 16 19.62 24.99 4.76
N SER A 17 20.91 24.70 4.52
CA SER A 17 21.36 23.44 3.92
C SER A 17 21.01 22.23 4.79
N VAL A 18 21.27 22.32 6.11
CA VAL A 18 20.94 21.24 7.06
C VAL A 18 19.43 21.01 7.14
N LEU A 19 18.62 22.07 7.24
CA LEU A 19 17.16 21.96 7.27
C LEU A 19 16.61 21.38 5.96
N GLY A 20 17.13 21.84 4.82
CA GLY A 20 16.78 21.32 3.50
C GLY A 20 17.07 19.84 3.36
N ALA A 21 18.25 19.39 3.80
CA ALA A 21 18.64 17.98 3.78
C ALA A 21 17.74 17.11 4.67
N ILE A 22 17.40 17.58 5.89
CA ILE A 22 16.51 16.85 6.80
C ILE A 22 15.11 16.71 6.19
N LEU A 23 14.57 17.79 5.63
CA LEU A 23 13.23 17.78 5.03
C LEU A 23 13.17 16.90 3.78
N ALA A 24 14.19 17.00 2.92
CA ALA A 24 14.31 16.18 1.73
C ALA A 24 14.40 14.69 2.09
N ASN A 25 15.24 14.32 3.06
CA ASN A 25 15.38 12.93 3.49
C ASN A 25 14.08 12.36 4.07
N LYS A 26 13.38 13.13 4.90
CA LYS A 26 12.05 12.73 5.43
C LYS A 26 11.05 12.46 4.30
N ASN A 27 10.97 13.36 3.32
CA ASN A 27 10.08 13.17 2.17
C ASN A 27 10.48 11.95 1.34
N THR A 28 11.77 11.74 1.08
CA THR A 28 12.27 10.57 0.35
C THR A 28 11.88 9.27 1.04
N ILE A 29 12.05 9.17 2.37
CA ILE A 29 11.66 7.98 3.14
C ILE A 29 10.15 7.72 3.05
N ILE A 30 9.33 8.77 3.17
CA ILE A 30 7.86 8.65 3.05
C ILE A 30 7.45 8.18 1.66
N LEU A 31 8.10 8.67 0.61
CA LEU A 31 7.82 8.27 -0.78
C LEU A 31 8.29 6.84 -1.06
N GLN A 32 9.48 6.46 -0.60
CA GLN A 32 10.01 5.11 -0.76
C GLN A 32 9.15 4.08 -0.02
N THR A 33 8.74 4.38 1.21
CA THR A 33 7.86 3.49 1.98
C THR A 33 6.48 3.37 1.35
N ARG A 34 5.92 4.45 0.79
CA ARG A 34 4.66 4.39 0.02
C ARG A 34 4.81 3.54 -1.25
N LYS A 35 5.91 3.69 -1.98
CA LYS A 35 6.19 2.91 -3.19
C LYS A 35 6.34 1.42 -2.87
N LEU A 36 7.08 1.09 -1.82
CA LEU A 36 7.23 -0.28 -1.33
C LEU A 36 5.87 -0.90 -0.97
N LYS A 37 5.04 -0.17 -0.22
CA LYS A 37 3.67 -0.60 0.09
C LYS A 37 2.84 -0.86 -1.17
N GLU A 38 2.89 0.05 -2.13
CA GLU A 38 2.17 -0.06 -3.40
C GLU A 38 2.57 -1.32 -4.17
N GLU A 39 3.87 -1.59 -4.29
CA GLU A 39 4.39 -2.81 -4.94
C GLU A 39 3.86 -4.08 -4.26
N HIS A 40 3.84 -4.12 -2.92
CA HIS A 40 3.29 -5.26 -2.18
C HIS A 40 1.77 -5.41 -2.33
N TYR A 41 1.03 -4.30 -2.35
CA TYR A 41 -0.42 -4.34 -2.58
C TYR A 41 -0.75 -4.82 -4.00
N ILE A 42 -0.01 -4.38 -5.02
CA ILE A 42 -0.18 -4.84 -6.40
C ILE A 42 0.13 -6.33 -6.51
N ALA A 43 1.26 -6.78 -5.94
CA ALA A 43 1.66 -8.19 -5.97
C ALA A 43 0.63 -9.10 -5.28
N TYR A 44 0.02 -8.65 -4.18
CA TYR A 44 -1.07 -9.39 -3.54
C TYR A 44 -2.31 -9.47 -4.42
N ILE A 45 -2.76 -8.36 -5.01
CA ILE A 45 -3.94 -8.33 -5.88
C ILE A 45 -3.72 -9.23 -7.09
N GLU A 46 -2.53 -9.19 -7.68
CA GLU A 46 -2.13 -10.05 -8.78
C GLU A 46 -2.17 -11.53 -8.38
N ALA A 47 -1.56 -11.89 -7.25
CA ALA A 47 -1.58 -13.26 -6.75
C ALA A 47 -3.01 -13.75 -6.45
N LEU A 48 -3.88 -12.88 -5.93
CA LEU A 48 -5.29 -13.18 -5.69
C LEU A 48 -6.05 -13.44 -7.01
N HIS A 49 -5.84 -12.61 -8.03
CA HIS A 49 -6.49 -12.80 -9.33
C HIS A 49 -5.96 -14.06 -10.03
N ASN A 50 -4.66 -14.30 -9.97
CA ASN A 50 -4.05 -15.50 -10.54
C ASN A 50 -4.58 -16.76 -9.86
N TYR A 51 -4.68 -16.76 -8.53
CA TYR A 51 -5.27 -17.88 -7.79
C TYR A 51 -6.76 -18.08 -8.12
N ALA A 52 -7.51 -16.99 -8.28
CA ALA A 52 -8.92 -17.07 -8.66
C ALA A 52 -9.15 -17.54 -10.11
N ALA A 53 -8.20 -17.26 -11.01
CA ALA A 53 -8.26 -17.65 -12.42
C ALA A 53 -7.60 -19.01 -12.71
N SER A 54 -6.76 -19.51 -11.80
CA SER A 54 -6.08 -20.80 -11.94
C SER A 54 -7.02 -21.98 -11.69
N ASP A 55 -6.65 -23.14 -12.21
CA ASP A 55 -7.35 -24.39 -11.91
C ASP A 55 -7.33 -24.68 -10.40
N ILE A 56 -8.39 -25.37 -9.92
CA ILE A 56 -8.64 -25.67 -8.50
C ILE A 56 -7.45 -26.35 -7.78
N ASN A 57 -6.56 -27.00 -8.53
CA ASN A 57 -5.41 -27.75 -8.00
C ASN A 57 -4.04 -27.09 -8.25
N ASP A 58 -3.99 -25.85 -8.72
CA ASP A 58 -2.71 -25.15 -8.90
C ASP A 58 -2.10 -24.77 -7.53
N LYS A 59 -1.19 -25.65 -7.08
CA LYS A 59 -0.45 -25.49 -5.82
C LYS A 59 0.51 -24.30 -5.87
N ASP A 60 1.01 -23.93 -7.03
CA ASP A 60 1.95 -22.83 -7.17
C ASP A 60 1.23 -21.49 -7.07
N ALA A 61 0.05 -21.37 -7.68
CA ALA A 61 -0.82 -20.21 -7.52
C ALA A 61 -1.25 -20.02 -6.06
N LEU A 62 -1.65 -21.10 -5.37
CA LEU A 62 -1.99 -21.06 -3.95
C LEU A 62 -0.80 -20.65 -3.08
N LYS A 63 0.38 -21.23 -3.32
CA LYS A 63 1.60 -20.90 -2.58
C LYS A 63 1.98 -19.43 -2.77
N ASN A 64 1.87 -18.91 -3.98
CA ASN A 64 2.15 -17.50 -4.27
C ASN A 64 1.14 -16.57 -3.58
N TYR A 65 -0.16 -16.91 -3.60
CA TYR A 65 -1.19 -16.16 -2.88
C TYR A 65 -0.88 -16.08 -1.37
N VAL A 66 -0.63 -17.22 -0.72
CA VAL A 66 -0.30 -17.27 0.72
C VAL A 66 0.94 -16.45 1.02
N TYR A 67 1.99 -16.58 0.21
CA TYR A 67 3.23 -15.85 0.41
C TYR A 67 3.05 -14.33 0.30
N MET A 68 2.31 -13.85 -0.69
CA MET A 68 2.05 -12.41 -0.87
C MET A 68 1.11 -11.87 0.20
N ARG A 69 0.12 -12.67 0.63
CA ARG A 69 -0.76 -12.33 1.75
C ARG A 69 0.03 -12.15 3.04
N ASP A 70 0.91 -13.09 3.37
CA ASP A 70 1.69 -13.07 4.61
C ASP A 70 2.67 -11.88 4.63
N LYS A 71 3.26 -11.55 3.47
CA LYS A 71 4.02 -10.30 3.30
C LYS A 71 3.17 -9.06 3.56
N LEU A 72 1.91 -9.07 3.12
CA LEU A 72 1.00 -7.96 3.33
C LEU A 72 0.76 -7.72 4.83
N LEU A 73 0.66 -8.77 5.64
CA LEU A 73 0.45 -8.67 7.09
C LEU A 73 1.58 -7.91 7.81
N LEU A 74 2.80 -7.94 7.27
CA LEU A 74 3.96 -7.24 7.85
C LEU A 74 4.03 -5.75 7.49
N ILE A 75 3.47 -5.39 6.33
CA ILE A 75 3.73 -4.09 5.68
C ILE A 75 2.48 -3.20 5.66
N ALA A 76 1.31 -3.83 5.60
CA ALA A 76 0.04 -3.14 5.55
C ALA A 76 -0.33 -2.51 6.90
N ASN A 77 -1.16 -1.48 6.83
CA ASN A 77 -1.72 -0.85 8.03
C ASN A 77 -2.83 -1.73 8.63
N GLU A 78 -3.03 -1.64 9.94
CA GLU A 78 -4.02 -2.40 10.71
C GLU A 78 -5.40 -2.44 10.05
N LYS A 79 -5.89 -1.29 9.56
CA LYS A 79 -7.19 -1.20 8.89
C LYS A 79 -7.29 -2.06 7.63
N VAL A 80 -6.19 -2.19 6.89
CA VAL A 80 -6.12 -3.03 5.70
C VAL A 80 -6.11 -4.50 6.12
N ILE A 81 -5.35 -4.85 7.15
CA ILE A 81 -5.27 -6.22 7.69
C ILE A 81 -6.65 -6.68 8.18
N ILE A 82 -7.38 -5.84 8.93
CA ILE A 82 -8.75 -6.15 9.37
C ILE A 82 -9.66 -6.44 8.18
N LYS A 83 -9.64 -5.58 7.14
CA LYS A 83 -10.45 -5.78 5.94
C LYS A 83 -10.02 -6.99 5.10
N LEU A 84 -8.75 -7.35 5.14
CA LEU A 84 -8.22 -8.54 4.50
C LEU A 84 -8.79 -9.79 5.16
N LEU A 85 -8.71 -9.87 6.49
CA LEU A 85 -9.24 -11.00 7.26
C LEU A 85 -10.77 -11.10 7.13
N GLU A 86 -11.49 -9.96 7.11
CA GLU A 86 -12.93 -9.95 6.85
C GLU A 86 -13.27 -10.47 5.44
N PHE A 87 -12.46 -10.17 4.43
CA PHE A 87 -12.63 -10.71 3.09
C PHE A 87 -12.38 -12.22 3.03
N GLU A 88 -11.35 -12.71 3.71
CA GLU A 88 -11.07 -14.16 3.76
C GLU A 88 -12.19 -14.93 4.49
N ASP A 89 -12.69 -14.41 5.61
CA ASP A 89 -13.73 -15.08 6.42
C ASP A 89 -15.13 -15.01 5.78
N LYS A 90 -15.50 -13.83 5.24
CA LYS A 90 -16.88 -13.53 4.83
C LYS A 90 -17.06 -13.33 3.33
N GLY A 91 -15.97 -13.20 2.57
CA GLY A 91 -15.98 -13.00 1.12
C GLY A 91 -15.68 -14.29 0.35
N VAL A 92 -14.66 -15.04 0.75
CA VAL A 92 -14.20 -16.24 0.03
C VAL A 92 -15.21 -17.38 0.16
N GLY A 93 -15.56 -17.99 -0.98
CA GLY A 93 -16.51 -19.12 -1.04
C GLY A 93 -17.97 -18.77 -0.69
N LYS A 94 -18.29 -17.48 -0.53
CA LYS A 94 -19.66 -16.99 -0.28
C LYS A 94 -20.34 -16.54 -1.57
N THR A 95 -21.60 -16.12 -1.44
CA THR A 95 -22.39 -15.55 -2.55
C THR A 95 -21.64 -14.39 -3.22
N THR A 96 -21.80 -14.26 -4.54
CA THR A 96 -21.12 -13.24 -5.36
C THR A 96 -21.27 -11.82 -4.80
N ASP A 97 -22.43 -11.48 -4.23
CA ASP A 97 -22.66 -10.15 -3.64
C ASP A 97 -21.80 -9.88 -2.40
N LEU A 98 -21.70 -10.86 -1.50
CA LEU A 98 -20.86 -10.76 -0.29
C LEU A 98 -19.38 -10.74 -0.66
N HIS A 99 -18.95 -11.61 -1.56
CA HIS A 99 -17.59 -11.62 -2.09
C HIS A 99 -17.19 -10.24 -2.62
N ASN A 100 -17.99 -9.68 -3.53
CA ASN A 100 -17.70 -8.40 -4.17
C ASN A 100 -17.76 -7.24 -3.18
N LYS A 101 -18.66 -7.28 -2.20
CA LYS A 101 -18.73 -6.29 -1.13
C LYS A 101 -17.42 -6.25 -0.32
N TYR A 102 -16.97 -7.38 0.21
CA TYR A 102 -15.77 -7.43 1.04
C TYR A 102 -14.49 -7.16 0.24
N LEU A 103 -14.41 -7.63 -1.02
CA LEU A 103 -13.31 -7.29 -1.92
C LEU A 103 -13.23 -5.77 -2.16
N THR A 104 -14.39 -5.14 -2.39
CA THR A 104 -14.48 -3.68 -2.56
C THR A 104 -14.06 -2.93 -1.30
N GLU A 105 -14.44 -3.41 -0.11
CA GLU A 105 -14.03 -2.81 1.16
C GLU A 105 -12.51 -2.94 1.41
N LEU A 106 -11.91 -4.08 1.09
CA LEU A 106 -10.46 -4.29 1.14
C LEU A 106 -9.72 -3.32 0.22
N LEU A 107 -10.15 -3.20 -1.05
CA LEU A 107 -9.52 -2.30 -2.01
C LEU A 107 -9.68 -0.82 -1.62
N LYS A 108 -10.82 -0.44 -1.02
CA LYS A 108 -11.00 0.90 -0.43
C LYS A 108 -10.01 1.16 0.72
N ALA A 109 -9.78 0.17 1.59
CA ALA A 109 -8.82 0.28 2.68
C ALA A 109 -7.38 0.44 2.15
N ILE A 110 -6.97 -0.37 1.17
CA ILE A 110 -5.65 -0.30 0.52
C ILE A 110 -5.42 1.09 -0.09
N ARG A 111 -6.39 1.59 -0.87
CA ARG A 111 -6.28 2.92 -1.50
C ARG A 111 -6.18 4.05 -0.48
N LYS A 112 -6.89 3.93 0.65
CA LYS A 112 -6.81 4.87 1.76
C LYS A 112 -5.44 4.84 2.43
N ASP A 113 -4.85 3.66 2.63
CA ASP A 113 -3.48 3.53 3.17
C ASP A 113 -2.45 4.15 2.22
N LEU A 114 -2.63 3.95 0.91
CA LEU A 114 -1.80 4.56 -0.13
C LEU A 114 -2.08 6.05 -0.35
N LYS A 115 -2.97 6.70 0.41
CA LYS A 115 -3.36 8.12 0.22
C LYS A 115 -3.70 8.46 -1.24
N LEU A 116 -4.35 7.54 -1.96
CA LEU A 116 -4.83 7.77 -3.32
C LEU A 116 -6.12 8.59 -3.25
N GLY A 117 -6.15 9.75 -3.90
CA GLY A 117 -7.30 10.65 -3.89
C GLY A 117 -8.46 10.15 -4.76
N TYR A 118 -9.68 10.47 -4.31
CA TYR A 118 -10.96 10.52 -5.04
C TYR A 118 -12.03 9.41 -4.89
N LYS A 119 -13.26 9.92 -5.17
CA LYS A 119 -14.64 9.53 -4.85
C LYS A 119 -15.08 8.17 -5.41
N SER A 120 -15.90 7.49 -4.59
CA SER A 120 -16.81 6.40 -4.96
C SER A 120 -16.30 5.43 -6.03
N LEU A 121 -15.59 4.39 -5.60
CA LEU A 121 -15.29 3.25 -6.47
C LEU A 121 -16.58 2.48 -6.83
N PRO A 122 -16.72 2.01 -8.09
CA PRO A 122 -17.71 1.00 -8.42
C PRO A 122 -17.42 -0.29 -7.65
N ILE A 123 -18.42 -1.17 -7.56
CA ILE A 123 -18.25 -2.50 -6.99
C ILE A 123 -17.27 -3.26 -7.90
N LEU A 124 -16.20 -3.78 -7.32
CA LEU A 124 -15.18 -4.55 -8.03
C LEU A 124 -15.47 -6.04 -7.88
N CYS A 125 -15.34 -6.76 -8.99
CA CYS A 125 -15.71 -8.17 -9.11
C CYS A 125 -14.55 -8.94 -9.74
N LEU A 126 -14.29 -10.15 -9.24
CA LEU A 126 -13.46 -11.11 -9.97
C LEU A 126 -14.31 -11.74 -11.08
N LYS A 127 -13.73 -11.93 -12.27
CA LYS A 127 -14.42 -12.62 -13.36
C LYS A 127 -14.60 -14.10 -12.95
N LYS A 128 -15.83 -14.62 -13.12
CA LYS A 128 -16.13 -16.04 -12.98
C LYS A 128 -15.49 -16.85 -14.09
#